data_AF-A0A7J9RI25-F1
#
_entry.id   AF-A0A7J9RI25-F1
#
_cell.length_a   1.000
_cell.length_b   1.000
_cell.length_c   1.000
_cell.angle_alpha   90.00
_cell.angle_beta   90.00
_cell.angle_gamma   90.00
#
_symmetry.space_group_name_H-M   'P 1'
#
loop_
_entity.id
_entity.type
_entity.pdbx_description
1 polymer ?
#
loop_
_entity_poly.entity_id
_entity_poly.type
_entity_poly.pdbx_seq_one_letter_code
_entity_poly.pdbx_strand_id
1 'polypeptide(L)'
;LLDKPGANRHTIHGASEDEAAIVIEQCQLKDTDFSWWKRGKRMAIAPRLVHDRLWAQETPNKRGDRWPGGTFHPLQVLHVGLPAFISKHGNWRARQESIPLLFNKLSSELMVIETEVLLRLLKDEALEPEVVVGDGEIPQGALLLRCHHETGSLVINAWCGTRITLMLDKAERRLLSIRLGLEEEE
;
A
#
# COMPACT_ATOMS: atom_id res chain seq x y z
N LEU A 1 9.86 -21.47 -29.03
CA LEU A 1 9.44 -20.75 -27.80
C LEU A 1 9.61 -21.72 -26.64
N LEU A 2 10.16 -21.27 -25.52
CA LEU A 2 10.33 -22.11 -24.32
C LEU A 2 9.02 -22.22 -23.55
N ASP A 3 8.87 -23.28 -22.75
CA ASP A 3 7.76 -23.40 -21.82
C ASP A 3 7.86 -22.36 -20.70
N LYS A 4 6.71 -21.92 -20.21
CA LYS A 4 6.66 -21.00 -19.07
C LYS A 4 7.18 -21.71 -17.81
N PRO A 5 8.14 -21.10 -17.09
CA PRO A 5 8.65 -21.68 -15.85
C PRO A 5 7.54 -21.88 -14.81
N GLY A 6 7.63 -22.98 -14.06
CA GLY A 6 6.68 -23.30 -13.00
C GLY A 6 6.69 -22.24 -11.89
N ALA A 7 5.51 -21.94 -11.35
CA ALA A 7 5.34 -20.99 -10.26
C ALA A 7 5.56 -21.64 -8.89
N ASN A 8 6.13 -20.89 -7.95
CA ASN A 8 6.17 -21.25 -6.53
C ASN A 8 5.72 -20.06 -5.66
N ARG A 9 5.59 -20.26 -4.34
CA ARG A 9 5.15 -19.21 -3.39
C ARG A 9 5.99 -17.93 -3.38
N HIS A 10 7.22 -17.98 -3.90
CA HIS A 10 8.14 -16.85 -3.96
C HIS A 10 8.16 -16.18 -5.34
N THR A 11 7.48 -16.77 -6.33
CA THR A 11 7.40 -16.24 -7.68
C THR A 11 6.49 -15.01 -7.68
N ILE A 12 6.92 -13.98 -8.41
CA ILE A 12 6.14 -12.77 -8.62
C ILE A 12 5.35 -12.94 -9.89
N HIS A 13 4.07 -12.58 -9.85
CA HIS A 13 3.17 -12.61 -10.99
C HIS A 13 2.49 -11.26 -11.14
N GLY A 14 2.18 -10.88 -12.38
CA GLY A 14 1.21 -9.81 -12.61
C GLY A 14 -0.11 -10.19 -11.95
N ALA A 15 -0.65 -9.29 -11.14
CA ALA A 15 -1.96 -9.47 -10.54
C ALA A 15 -3.05 -9.29 -11.60
N SER A 16 -4.15 -10.02 -11.44
CA SER A 16 -5.34 -9.83 -12.26
C SER A 16 -6.01 -8.48 -11.97
N GLU A 17 -6.86 -8.04 -12.90
CA GLU A 17 -7.66 -6.81 -12.73
C GLU A 17 -8.60 -6.92 -11.52
N ASP A 18 -9.21 -8.09 -11.30
CA ASP A 18 -10.07 -8.35 -10.13
C ASP A 18 -9.31 -8.22 -8.81
N GLU A 19 -8.09 -8.76 -8.73
CA GLU A 19 -7.25 -8.63 -7.54
C GLU A 19 -6.83 -7.19 -7.28
N ALA A 20 -6.54 -6.42 -8.34
CA ALA A 20 -6.22 -5.00 -8.23
C ALA A 20 -7.45 -4.19 -7.81
N ALA A 21 -8.63 -4.48 -8.37
CA ALA A 21 -9.89 -3.80 -8.06
C ALA A 21 -10.23 -3.88 -6.58
N ILE A 22 -10.07 -5.06 -5.95
CA ILE A 22 -10.29 -5.26 -4.51
C ILE A 22 -9.38 -4.33 -3.69
N VAL A 23 -8.10 -4.21 -4.07
CA VAL A 23 -7.15 -3.35 -3.36
C VAL A 23 -7.48 -1.87 -3.57
N ILE A 24 -7.84 -1.49 -4.80
CA ILE A 24 -8.26 -0.12 -5.14
C ILE A 24 -9.46 0.31 -4.30
N GLU A 25 -10.47 -0.55 -4.19
CA GLU A 25 -11.67 -0.30 -3.39
C GLU A 25 -11.33 -0.18 -1.90
N GLN A 26 -10.69 -1.21 -1.32
CA GLN A 26 -10.42 -1.25 0.13
C GLN A 26 -9.46 -0.15 0.60
N CYS A 27 -8.51 0.26 -0.25
CA CYS A 27 -7.56 1.34 0.05
C CYS A 27 -8.00 2.70 -0.51
N GLN A 28 -9.23 2.80 -1.03
CA GLN A 28 -9.84 4.03 -1.55
C GLN A 28 -8.96 4.78 -2.55
N LEU A 29 -8.43 4.07 -3.53
CA LEU A 29 -7.61 4.64 -4.60
C LEU A 29 -8.49 5.11 -5.77
N LYS A 30 -8.07 6.17 -6.45
CA LYS A 30 -8.66 6.76 -7.65
C LYS A 30 -7.57 6.93 -8.72
N ASP A 31 -7.98 6.83 -9.98
CA ASP A 31 -7.15 7.14 -11.17
C ASP A 31 -5.74 6.49 -11.17
N THR A 32 -5.68 5.17 -10.91
CA THR A 32 -4.40 4.45 -10.89
C THR A 32 -4.03 3.89 -12.26
N ASP A 33 -2.80 4.17 -12.71
CA ASP A 33 -2.21 3.68 -13.96
C ASP A 33 -1.04 2.71 -13.70
N PHE A 34 -1.00 2.11 -12.52
CA PHE A 34 0.04 1.16 -12.14
C PHE A 34 -0.12 -0.20 -12.82
N SER A 35 1.01 -0.91 -12.95
CA SER A 35 1.02 -2.37 -13.05
C SER A 35 1.06 -2.98 -11.64
N TRP A 36 0.28 -4.04 -11.43
CA TRP A 36 0.07 -4.66 -10.12
C TRP A 36 0.77 -6.01 -10.06
N TRP A 37 1.45 -6.29 -8.95
CA TRP A 37 2.35 -7.43 -8.81
C TRP A 37 2.12 -8.16 -7.50
N LYS A 38 1.74 -9.44 -7.57
CA LYS A 38 1.44 -10.25 -6.40
C LYS A 38 2.59 -11.17 -6.04
N ARG A 39 2.89 -11.24 -4.74
CA ARG A 39 3.80 -12.24 -4.15
C ARG A 39 3.28 -12.66 -2.79
N GLY A 40 2.62 -13.82 -2.73
CA GLY A 40 1.95 -14.30 -1.53
C GLY A 40 0.89 -13.31 -1.03
N LYS A 41 1.04 -12.78 0.18
CA LYS A 41 0.13 -11.80 0.81
C LYS A 41 0.47 -10.34 0.51
N ARG A 42 1.43 -10.06 -0.37
CA ARG A 42 1.85 -8.70 -0.72
C ARG A 42 1.41 -8.36 -2.14
N MET A 43 0.98 -7.12 -2.31
CA MET A 43 0.73 -6.50 -3.61
C MET A 43 1.69 -5.33 -3.76
N ALA A 44 2.43 -5.32 -4.85
CA ALA A 44 3.32 -4.25 -5.23
C ALA A 44 2.78 -3.52 -6.45
N ILE A 45 3.20 -2.27 -6.61
CA ILE A 45 2.87 -1.43 -7.76
C ILE A 45 4.15 -0.99 -8.44
N ALA A 46 4.09 -0.89 -9.76
CA ALA A 46 5.15 -0.33 -10.58
C ALA A 46 4.55 0.47 -11.74
N PRO A 47 5.33 1.31 -12.44
CA PRO A 47 4.87 1.93 -13.68
C PRO A 47 4.38 0.88 -14.68
N ARG A 48 3.34 1.18 -15.47
CA ARG A 48 2.82 0.28 -16.53
C ARG A 48 3.90 -0.24 -17.47
N LEU A 49 4.94 0.57 -17.72
CA LEU A 49 6.11 0.19 -18.50
C LEU A 49 6.75 -1.15 -18.06
N VAL A 50 6.74 -1.46 -16.76
CA VAL A 50 7.29 -2.73 -16.24
C VAL A 50 6.50 -3.92 -16.78
N HIS A 51 5.17 -3.82 -16.77
CA HIS A 51 4.33 -4.84 -17.39
C HIS A 51 4.58 -4.90 -18.89
N ASP A 52 4.46 -3.76 -19.56
CA ASP A 52 4.38 -3.71 -21.02
C ASP A 52 5.71 -4.04 -21.70
N ARG A 53 6.86 -3.70 -21.08
CA ARG A 53 8.19 -3.89 -21.70
C ARG A 53 9.00 -5.03 -21.11
N LEU A 54 8.76 -5.42 -19.86
CA LEU A 54 9.59 -6.42 -19.19
C LEU A 54 8.87 -7.75 -18.98
N TRP A 55 7.56 -7.73 -18.74
CA TRP A 55 6.82 -8.95 -18.40
C TRP A 55 6.00 -9.49 -19.56
N ALA A 56 5.26 -8.64 -20.27
CA ALA A 56 4.39 -9.06 -21.36
C ALA A 56 5.17 -9.44 -22.64
N GLN A 57 6.46 -9.09 -22.72
CA GLN A 57 7.29 -9.30 -23.91
C GLN A 57 7.95 -10.66 -23.91
N GLU A 58 8.10 -11.24 -25.10
CA GLU A 58 9.01 -12.37 -25.29
C GLU A 58 10.46 -11.90 -25.15
N THR A 59 11.29 -12.70 -24.47
CA THR A 59 12.68 -12.33 -24.20
C THR A 59 13.64 -13.41 -24.72
N PRO A 60 14.63 -13.07 -25.57
CA PRO A 60 15.60 -14.04 -26.08
C PRO A 60 16.55 -14.53 -24.98
N ASN A 61 17.03 -15.76 -25.12
CA ASN A 61 18.13 -16.31 -24.33
C ASN A 61 19.45 -16.31 -25.14
N LYS A 62 20.58 -16.63 -24.49
CA LYS A 62 21.90 -16.69 -25.13
C LYS A 62 22.06 -17.80 -26.17
N ARG A 63 21.13 -18.76 -26.23
CA ARG A 63 21.16 -19.95 -27.10
C ARG A 63 20.27 -19.79 -28.35
N GLY A 64 19.61 -18.66 -28.51
CA GLY A 64 18.72 -18.38 -29.63
C GLY A 64 17.26 -18.77 -29.38
N ASP A 65 16.93 -19.40 -28.25
CA ASP A 65 15.53 -19.60 -27.85
C ASP A 65 14.93 -18.32 -27.27
N ARG A 66 13.61 -18.33 -27.08
CA ARG A 66 12.85 -17.21 -26.51
C ARG A 66 12.00 -17.69 -25.36
N TRP A 67 12.06 -16.97 -24.25
CA TRP A 67 11.08 -17.06 -23.18
C TRP A 67 9.78 -16.38 -23.62
N PRO A 68 8.61 -16.97 -23.30
CA PRO A 68 7.33 -16.35 -23.58
C PRO A 68 7.14 -15.10 -22.71
N GLY A 69 6.18 -14.26 -23.07
CA GLY A 69 5.67 -13.24 -22.16
C GLY A 69 5.00 -13.87 -20.92
N GLY A 70 4.67 -13.02 -19.95
CA GLY A 70 4.11 -13.41 -18.68
C GLY A 70 5.12 -14.02 -17.71
N THR A 71 6.42 -13.76 -17.89
CA THR A 71 7.50 -14.14 -16.97
C THR A 71 8.62 -13.10 -17.02
N PHE A 72 9.37 -12.94 -15.92
CA PHE A 72 10.55 -12.07 -15.90
C PHE A 72 11.82 -12.76 -16.42
N HIS A 73 11.72 -14.01 -16.88
CA HIS A 73 12.88 -14.72 -17.39
C HIS A 73 13.50 -13.96 -18.57
N PRO A 74 14.85 -13.90 -18.64
CA PRO A 74 15.82 -14.69 -17.86
C PRO A 74 16.22 -14.07 -16.50
N LEU A 75 15.58 -12.98 -16.06
CA LEU A 75 15.92 -12.32 -14.80
C LEU A 75 15.43 -13.13 -13.59
N GLN A 76 16.29 -13.26 -12.58
CA GLN A 76 15.88 -13.69 -11.25
C GLN A 76 15.40 -12.48 -10.45
N VAL A 77 14.08 -12.29 -10.40
CA VAL A 77 13.48 -11.11 -9.78
C VAL A 77 13.18 -11.37 -8.30
N LEU A 78 13.77 -10.55 -7.43
CA LEU A 78 13.52 -10.58 -5.99
C LEU A 78 12.25 -9.80 -5.62
N HIS A 79 12.08 -8.60 -6.22
CA HIS A 79 10.98 -7.68 -6.00
C HIS A 79 10.70 -6.88 -7.29
N VAL A 80 9.45 -6.45 -7.48
CA VAL A 80 9.02 -5.58 -8.58
C VAL A 80 8.37 -4.36 -8.00
N GLY A 81 8.90 -3.17 -8.34
CA GLY A 81 8.36 -1.90 -7.89
C GLY A 81 8.31 -1.75 -6.37
N LEU A 82 7.32 -1.00 -5.89
CA LEU A 82 7.11 -0.69 -4.48
C LEU A 82 6.08 -1.67 -3.88
N PRO A 83 6.42 -2.45 -2.83
CA PRO A 83 5.47 -3.26 -2.08
C PRO A 83 4.46 -2.39 -1.31
N ALA A 84 3.42 -1.93 -1.98
CA ALA A 84 2.51 -0.92 -1.45
C ALA A 84 1.41 -1.48 -0.53
N PHE A 85 1.02 -2.74 -0.68
CA PHE A 85 -0.10 -3.30 0.09
C PHE A 85 0.20 -4.68 0.66
N ILE A 86 -0.45 -4.99 1.79
CA ILE A 86 -0.37 -6.29 2.44
C ILE A 86 -1.77 -6.77 2.84
N SER A 87 -2.05 -8.05 2.60
CA SER A 87 -3.30 -8.69 2.98
C SER A 87 -3.17 -9.44 4.31
N LYS A 88 -4.17 -9.29 5.18
CA LYS A 88 -4.35 -10.09 6.38
C LYS A 88 -5.83 -10.49 6.50
N HIS A 89 -6.11 -11.80 6.51
CA HIS A 89 -7.47 -12.35 6.58
C HIS A 89 -8.43 -11.79 5.51
N GLY A 90 -7.94 -11.57 4.28
CA GLY A 90 -8.76 -11.05 3.17
C GLY A 90 -8.84 -9.52 3.12
N ASN A 91 -8.45 -8.82 4.18
CA ASN A 91 -8.39 -7.35 4.21
C ASN A 91 -7.02 -6.86 3.75
N TRP A 92 -7.03 -5.98 2.76
CA TRP A 92 -5.86 -5.27 2.27
C TRP A 92 -5.69 -3.95 3.01
N ARG A 93 -4.43 -3.60 3.23
CA ARG A 93 -4.07 -2.28 3.75
C ARG A 93 -2.86 -1.75 3.00
N ALA A 94 -2.81 -0.43 2.84
CA ALA A 94 -1.61 0.25 2.39
C ALA A 94 -0.50 0.10 3.45
N ARG A 95 0.75 0.07 2.99
CA ARG A 95 1.90 0.26 3.87
C ARG A 95 2.13 1.75 4.01
N GLN A 96 2.50 2.21 5.21
CA GLN A 96 2.70 3.64 5.43
C GLN A 96 3.81 4.21 4.52
N GLU A 97 4.89 3.46 4.30
CA GLU A 97 5.96 3.80 3.33
C GLU A 97 5.45 4.09 1.90
N SER A 98 4.28 3.58 1.51
CA SER A 98 3.70 3.78 0.17
C SER A 98 2.80 4.99 0.05
N ILE A 99 2.33 5.53 1.18
CA ILE A 99 1.40 6.65 1.21
C ILE A 99 1.93 7.88 0.47
N PRO A 100 3.21 8.29 0.59
CA PRO A 100 3.70 9.46 -0.16
C PRO A 100 3.56 9.30 -1.68
N LEU A 101 3.79 8.10 -2.22
CA LEU A 101 3.63 7.82 -3.65
C LEU A 101 2.14 7.76 -4.04
N LEU A 102 1.31 7.20 -3.17
CA LEU A 102 -0.12 7.05 -3.39
C LEU A 102 -0.92 8.31 -3.10
N PHE A 103 -0.33 9.35 -2.51
CA PHE A 103 -1.06 10.46 -1.89
C PHE A 103 -2.07 11.12 -2.84
N ASN A 104 -1.65 11.42 -4.07
CA ASN A 104 -2.47 12.03 -5.11
C ASN A 104 -3.45 11.05 -5.78
N LYS A 105 -3.34 9.76 -5.49
CA LYS A 105 -4.23 8.70 -5.96
C LYS A 105 -5.22 8.28 -4.88
N LEU A 106 -5.13 8.80 -3.66
CA LEU A 106 -6.08 8.50 -2.60
C LEU A 106 -7.33 9.36 -2.73
N SER A 107 -8.48 8.77 -2.41
CA SER A 107 -9.77 9.45 -2.43
C SER A 107 -9.75 10.73 -1.58
N SER A 108 -10.46 11.74 -2.04
CA SER A 108 -10.80 12.93 -1.25
C SER A 108 -11.79 12.62 -0.12
N GLU A 109 -12.51 11.51 -0.21
CA GLU A 109 -13.52 11.06 0.77
C GLU A 109 -12.92 10.26 1.94
N LEU A 110 -11.59 10.20 2.04
CA LEU A 110 -10.94 9.62 3.22
C LEU A 110 -11.43 10.32 4.49
N MET A 111 -11.66 9.53 5.54
CA MET A 111 -12.05 10.02 6.85
C MET A 111 -11.08 11.08 7.34
N VAL A 112 -11.57 12.28 7.59
CA VAL A 112 -10.78 13.40 8.10
C VAL A 112 -10.87 13.39 9.62
N ILE A 113 -9.71 13.47 10.28
CA ILE A 113 -9.59 13.59 11.73
C ILE A 113 -8.91 14.90 12.10
N GLU A 114 -9.29 15.43 13.26
CA GLU A 114 -8.64 16.59 13.85
C GLU A 114 -7.20 16.28 14.26
N THR A 115 -6.34 17.30 14.24
CA THR A 115 -4.93 17.16 14.64
C THR A 115 -4.81 16.63 16.07
N GLU A 116 -5.66 17.07 16.99
CA GLU A 116 -5.67 16.58 18.39
C GLU A 116 -5.91 15.06 18.48
N VAL A 117 -6.80 14.52 17.65
CA VAL A 117 -7.07 13.08 17.59
C VAL A 117 -5.83 12.34 17.09
N LEU A 118 -5.17 12.87 16.06
CA LEU A 118 -3.91 12.30 15.55
C LEU A 118 -2.81 12.32 16.61
N LEU A 119 -2.68 13.41 17.38
CA LEU A 119 -1.67 13.55 18.44
C LEU A 119 -1.88 12.51 19.55
N ARG A 120 -3.12 12.28 19.96
CA ARG A 120 -3.47 11.24 20.95
C ARG A 120 -3.10 9.84 20.44
N LEU A 121 -3.48 9.53 19.21
CA LEU A 121 -3.14 8.27 18.54
C LEU A 121 -1.61 8.09 18.38
N LEU A 122 -0.88 9.19 18.12
CA LEU A 122 0.59 9.21 18.04
C LEU A 122 1.28 8.97 19.39
N LYS A 123 0.62 9.28 20.51
CA LYS A 123 1.06 8.97 21.87
C LYS A 123 0.67 7.55 22.33
N ASP A 124 0.33 6.67 21.38
CA ASP A 124 -0.10 5.29 21.60
C ASP A 124 -1.41 5.14 22.40
N GLU A 125 -2.24 6.19 22.44
CA GLU A 125 -3.59 6.06 22.97
C GLU A 125 -4.48 5.25 22.03
N ALA A 126 -5.12 4.19 22.53
CA ALA A 126 -6.10 3.42 21.78
C ALA A 126 -7.50 4.03 21.95
N LEU A 127 -7.98 4.77 20.95
CA LEU A 127 -9.22 5.55 21.04
C LEU A 127 -10.47 4.70 20.77
N GLU A 128 -11.58 5.03 21.43
CA GLU A 128 -12.88 4.47 21.05
C GLU A 128 -13.25 4.93 19.64
N PRO A 129 -13.88 4.09 18.79
CA PRO A 129 -14.22 4.47 17.43
C PRO A 129 -15.07 5.75 17.35
N GLU A 130 -16.00 5.94 18.27
CA GLU A 130 -16.89 7.10 18.34
C GLU A 130 -16.11 8.41 18.57
N VAL A 131 -14.95 8.35 19.23
CA VAL A 131 -14.07 9.52 19.44
C VAL A 131 -13.40 9.97 18.14
N VAL A 132 -13.19 9.05 17.20
CA VAL A 132 -12.50 9.32 15.93
C VAL A 132 -13.50 9.55 14.79
N VAL A 133 -14.55 8.76 14.74
CA VAL A 133 -15.55 8.71 13.66
C VAL A 133 -16.73 9.64 13.94
N GLY A 134 -16.97 10.01 15.21
CA GLY A 134 -18.18 10.73 15.62
C GLY A 134 -19.43 9.86 15.46
N ASP A 135 -20.52 10.48 14.98
CA ASP A 135 -21.82 9.82 14.78
C ASP A 135 -21.90 9.01 13.45
N GLY A 136 -20.79 8.86 12.74
CA GLY A 136 -20.73 8.13 11.47
C GLY A 136 -20.75 6.61 11.63
N GLU A 137 -20.82 5.91 10.49
CA GLU A 137 -20.67 4.45 10.48
C GLU A 137 -19.25 4.05 10.90
N ILE A 138 -19.15 3.21 11.93
CA ILE A 138 -17.87 2.75 12.47
C ILE A 138 -17.26 1.74 11.49
N PRO A 139 -16.12 2.06 10.85
CA PRO A 139 -15.46 1.13 9.95
C PRO A 139 -14.86 -0.03 10.73
N GLN A 140 -14.66 -1.18 10.08
CA GLN A 140 -13.98 -2.33 10.68
C GLN A 140 -12.74 -2.71 9.87
N GLY A 141 -11.66 -3.02 10.57
CA GLY A 141 -10.40 -3.44 9.97
C GLY A 141 -9.46 -2.26 9.63
N ALA A 142 -8.72 -2.40 8.53
CA ALA A 142 -7.75 -1.39 8.13
C ALA A 142 -8.44 -0.18 7.50
N LEU A 143 -7.98 1.02 7.84
CA LEU A 143 -8.50 2.27 7.30
C LEU A 143 -7.38 3.30 7.15
N LEU A 144 -7.66 4.33 6.35
CA LEU A 144 -6.79 5.47 6.12
C LEU A 144 -7.43 6.72 6.72
N LEU A 145 -6.70 7.40 7.59
CA LEU A 145 -7.11 8.63 8.24
C LEU A 145 -6.38 9.80 7.58
N ARG A 146 -7.13 10.81 7.14
CA ARG A 146 -6.61 12.07 6.62
C ARG A 146 -6.58 13.10 7.74
N CYS A 147 -5.50 13.85 7.85
CA CYS A 147 -5.40 14.96 8.78
C CYS A 147 -4.87 16.19 8.04
N HIS A 148 -5.51 17.34 8.23
CA HIS A 148 -5.03 18.60 7.71
C HIS A 148 -4.20 19.30 8.79
N HIS A 149 -2.91 19.47 8.49
CA HIS A 149 -1.96 20.13 9.38
C HIS A 149 -1.34 21.35 8.67
N GLU A 150 -0.80 22.29 9.44
CA GLU A 150 -0.12 23.49 8.91
C GLU A 150 1.07 23.15 7.99
N THR A 151 1.76 22.04 8.24
CA THR A 151 2.84 21.49 7.40
C THR A 151 2.32 20.68 6.20
N GLY A 152 1.03 20.79 5.90
CA GLY A 152 0.34 20.12 4.81
C GLY A 152 -0.49 18.91 5.25
N SER A 153 -1.22 18.35 4.29
CA SER A 153 -2.09 17.21 4.53
C SER A 153 -1.30 15.91 4.75
N LEU A 154 -1.81 15.08 5.66
CA LEU A 154 -1.26 13.79 6.04
C LEU A 154 -2.29 12.70 5.79
N VAL A 155 -1.81 11.51 5.41
CA VAL A 155 -2.62 10.28 5.44
C VAL A 155 -1.88 9.23 6.25
N ILE A 156 -2.56 8.60 7.19
CA ILE A 156 -1.99 7.64 8.12
C ILE A 156 -2.82 6.35 8.12
N ASN A 157 -2.14 5.20 8.09
CA ASN A 157 -2.80 3.91 8.26
C ASN A 157 -3.20 3.69 9.73
N ALA A 158 -4.44 3.24 9.93
CA ALA A 158 -4.97 2.84 11.22
C ALA A 158 -5.68 1.48 11.13
N TRP A 159 -5.94 0.92 12.30
CA TRP A 159 -6.76 -0.28 12.46
C TRP A 159 -7.92 0.03 13.40
N CYS A 160 -9.14 -0.24 12.95
CA CYS A 160 -10.35 -0.20 13.77
C CYS A 160 -10.77 -1.62 14.14
N GLY A 161 -10.72 -1.95 15.42
CA GLY A 161 -11.37 -3.12 16.00
C GLY A 161 -12.33 -2.66 17.09
N THR A 162 -12.11 -3.11 18.33
CA THR A 162 -12.77 -2.51 19.51
C THR A 162 -12.27 -1.09 19.78
N ARG A 163 -11.02 -0.80 19.41
CA ARG A 163 -10.38 0.52 19.49
C ARG A 163 -9.69 0.84 18.18
N ILE A 164 -9.45 2.13 17.94
CA ILE A 164 -8.65 2.64 16.84
C ILE A 164 -7.21 2.87 17.30
N THR A 165 -6.26 2.33 16.53
CA THR A 165 -4.81 2.48 16.75
C THR A 165 -4.10 2.74 15.43
N LEU A 166 -2.97 3.45 15.46
CA LEU A 166 -2.15 3.66 14.27
C LEU A 166 -1.36 2.40 13.91
N MET A 167 -1.27 2.11 12.61
CA MET A 167 -0.47 1.01 12.09
C MET A 167 0.90 1.48 11.62
N LEU A 168 1.62 2.18 12.51
CA LEU A 168 2.95 2.73 12.26
C LEU A 168 4.03 1.93 12.99
N ASP A 169 5.15 1.70 12.34
CA ASP A 169 6.36 1.26 13.05
C ASP A 169 7.03 2.41 13.82
N LYS A 170 8.07 2.10 14.60
CA LYS A 170 8.77 3.10 15.43
C LYS A 170 9.39 4.23 14.60
N ALA A 171 9.95 3.91 13.44
CA ALA A 171 10.60 4.89 12.59
C ALA A 171 9.57 5.79 11.89
N GLU A 172 8.48 5.20 11.39
CA GLU A 172 7.36 5.92 10.77
C GLU A 172 6.68 6.86 11.78
N ARG A 173 6.44 6.38 13.01
CA ARG A 173 5.92 7.20 14.11
C ARG A 173 6.85 8.36 14.42
N ARG A 174 8.15 8.10 14.54
CA ARG A 174 9.16 9.13 14.81
C ARG A 174 9.18 10.21 13.73
N LEU A 175 9.22 9.81 12.46
CA LEU A 175 9.21 10.77 11.33
C LEU A 175 7.95 11.64 11.33
N LEU A 176 6.80 11.05 11.68
CA LEU A 176 5.56 11.81 11.81
C LEU A 176 5.60 12.77 12.99
N SER A 177 6.12 12.35 14.15
CA SER A 177 6.32 13.22 15.32
C SER A 177 7.24 14.41 15.01
N ILE A 178 8.35 14.19 14.30
CA ILE A 178 9.26 15.27 13.86
C ILE A 178 8.52 16.24 12.93
N ARG A 179 7.77 15.72 11.94
CA ARG A 179 7.01 16.56 11.00
C ARG A 179 5.94 17.42 11.69
N LEU A 180 5.42 16.96 12.83
CA LEU A 180 4.42 17.65 13.63
C LEU A 180 5.02 18.50 14.75
N GLY A 181 6.35 18.63 14.82
CA GLY A 181 7.02 19.46 15.85
C GLY A 181 6.87 18.93 17.27
N LEU A 182 6.72 17.61 17.43
CA LEU A 182 6.48 16.97 18.74
C LEU A 182 7.75 16.48 19.45
N GLU A 183 8.90 16.42 18.76
CA GLU A 183 10.18 16.19 19.43
C GLU A 183 10.71 17.55 19.91
N GLU A 184 10.94 17.69 21.23
CA GLU A 184 11.73 18.79 21.77
C GLU A 184 13.18 18.64 21.27
N GLU A 185 13.83 19.75 20.89
CA GLU A 185 15.28 19.76 20.68
C GLU A 185 15.96 19.34 22.00
N GLU A 186 16.67 18.21 22.00
CA GLU A 186 17.53 17.79 23.12
C GLU A 186 18.63 18.82 23.43
#